data_AF-A0A812KZV6-F1
#
_entry.id   AF-A0A812KZV6-F1
#
_cell.length_a   1.000
_cell.length_b   1.000
_cell.length_c   1.000
_cell.angle_alpha   90.00
_cell.angle_beta   90.00
_cell.angle_gamma   90.00
#
_symmetry.space_group_name_H-M   'P 1'
#
loop_
_entity.id
_entity.type
_entity.pdbx_description
1 polymer ?
#
loop_
_entity_poly.entity_id
_entity_poly.type
_entity_poly.pdbx_seq_one_letter_code
_entity_poly.pdbx_strand_id
1 'polypeptide(L)'
;MASCAMTLYATGLQGTAIVSPQIPAVTVHRRILTQAPEATTGGFSIARFSVAGVAAAGLAAAGQARFSKPSQRKVMTAMCAKGGDDSMKVAYVFATNMSSTFKLAQMILPQIESGNHGAKVAGMMFFDDNIFCLKKGDPVGERLAKVAKENGMLLMACDQCAIRRNLANGTMEQCGSGEVTPKDLCDGVMVGCFPQLYAALGEAGVHQVISL
;
A
#
# COMPACT_ATOMS: atom_id res chain seq x y z
N MET A 1 74.12 -31.81 16.24
CA MET A 1 74.83 -30.77 15.46
C MET A 1 73.76 -30.07 14.64
N ALA A 2 73.24 -28.92 15.11
CA ALA A 2 73.62 -27.56 14.68
C ALA A 2 73.31 -27.34 13.18
N SER A 3 72.57 -26.33 12.71
CA SER A 3 72.35 -24.98 13.22
C SER A 3 71.30 -24.27 12.33
N CYS A 4 70.61 -23.25 12.89
CA CYS A 4 70.20 -21.95 12.33
C CYS A 4 69.59 -21.85 10.90
N ALA A 5 68.65 -20.96 10.58
CA ALA A 5 68.39 -19.65 11.13
C ALA A 5 66.93 -19.22 10.88
N MET A 6 66.36 -18.64 11.93
CA MET A 6 65.17 -17.82 11.94
C MET A 6 65.54 -16.44 11.40
N THR A 7 64.83 -15.93 10.39
CA THR A 7 64.92 -14.51 10.01
C THR A 7 63.54 -13.90 10.08
N LEU A 8 63.34 -13.13 11.15
CA LEU A 8 62.29 -12.16 11.34
C LEU A 8 62.53 -10.98 10.38
N TYR A 9 61.49 -10.50 9.70
CA TYR A 9 61.47 -9.11 9.23
C TYR A 9 60.17 -8.44 9.66
N ALA A 10 60.39 -7.30 10.31
CA ALA A 10 59.44 -6.46 10.99
C ALA A 10 58.71 -5.53 10.01
N THR A 11 57.46 -5.24 10.37
CA THR A 11 56.79 -3.93 10.31
C THR A 11 56.90 -3.09 9.03
N GLY A 12 55.76 -2.96 8.34
CA GLY A 12 55.53 -1.97 7.30
C GLY A 12 54.07 -1.52 7.23
N LEU A 13 53.54 -1.03 8.36
CA LEU A 13 52.31 -0.21 8.39
C LEU A 13 52.67 1.16 7.78
N GLN A 14 52.35 1.35 6.50
CA GLN A 14 52.31 2.69 5.90
C GLN A 14 50.86 3.02 5.57
N GLY A 15 50.40 4.11 6.21
CA GLY A 15 49.02 4.54 6.23
C GLY A 15 48.48 4.91 4.86
N THR A 16 47.33 4.34 4.54
CA THR A 16 46.42 4.90 3.55
C THR A 16 45.68 6.06 4.20
N ALA A 17 46.14 7.27 3.94
CA ALA A 17 45.43 8.49 4.26
C ALA A 17 44.06 8.44 3.56
N ILE A 18 43.01 8.37 4.37
CA ILE A 18 41.61 8.45 3.96
C ILE A 18 41.38 9.90 3.50
N VAL A 19 41.32 10.12 2.19
CA VAL A 19 40.87 11.39 1.63
C VAL A 19 39.36 11.47 1.82
N SER A 20 38.93 12.20 2.85
CA SER A 20 37.52 12.54 3.05
C SER A 20 37.01 13.37 1.87
N PRO A 21 35.86 13.05 1.26
CA PRO A 21 35.23 13.93 0.29
C PRO A 21 34.68 15.16 1.03
N GLN A 22 35.18 16.35 0.65
CA GLN A 22 34.64 17.63 1.11
C GLN A 22 33.23 17.79 0.55
N ILE A 23 32.23 17.81 1.43
CA ILE A 23 30.86 18.19 1.11
C ILE A 23 30.81 19.72 0.99
N PRO A 24 30.39 20.31 -0.14
CA PRO A 24 30.22 21.75 -0.23
C PRO A 24 29.05 22.19 0.66
N ALA A 25 29.30 23.20 1.51
CA ALA A 25 28.29 23.81 2.36
C ALA A 25 27.19 24.45 1.50
N VAL A 26 25.98 23.89 1.57
CA VAL A 26 24.79 24.48 0.94
C VAL A 26 24.30 25.62 1.82
N THR A 27 24.48 26.84 1.33
CA THR A 27 23.91 28.07 1.92
C THR A 27 22.40 28.06 1.76
N VAL A 28 21.68 27.84 2.86
CA VAL A 28 20.20 27.98 2.90
C VAL A 28 19.85 29.47 2.96
N HIS A 29 19.41 30.03 1.84
CA HIS A 29 18.77 31.34 1.83
C HIS A 29 17.39 31.25 2.49
N ARG A 30 17.34 31.73 3.73
CA ARG A 30 16.13 31.96 4.53
C ARG A 30 15.26 33.01 3.84
N ARG A 31 14.14 32.62 3.22
CA ARG A 31 13.16 33.55 2.65
C ARG A 31 11.83 33.47 3.38
N ILE A 32 11.64 34.47 4.25
CA ILE A 32 10.41 35.23 4.52
C ILE A 32 9.15 34.40 4.88
N LEU A 33 8.90 34.29 6.18
CA LEU A 33 7.56 34.13 6.74
C LEU A 33 6.78 35.43 6.52
N THR A 34 5.84 35.43 5.58
CA THR A 34 4.80 36.46 5.51
C THR A 34 3.77 36.18 6.59
N GLN A 35 3.54 37.20 7.41
CA GLN A 35 2.67 37.24 8.57
C GLN A 35 1.21 36.98 8.20
N ALA A 36 0.51 36.21 9.04
CA ALA A 36 -0.94 36.10 9.05
C ALA A 36 -1.55 37.39 9.64
N PRO A 37 -2.62 37.95 9.06
CA PRO A 37 -3.29 39.11 9.65
C PRO A 37 -4.15 38.71 10.87
N GLU A 38 -3.99 39.50 11.92
CA GLU A 38 -4.74 39.43 13.17
C GLU A 38 -6.24 39.69 12.94
N ALA A 39 -7.08 38.83 13.50
CA ALA A 39 -8.52 39.02 13.55
C ALA A 39 -8.88 40.02 14.65
N THR A 40 -9.13 41.28 14.26
CA THR A 40 -9.71 42.28 15.14
C THR A 40 -11.21 42.05 15.30
N THR A 41 -11.62 41.61 16.49
CA THR A 41 -13.00 41.58 16.95
C THR A 41 -13.51 43.00 17.20
N GLY A 42 -14.17 43.58 16.21
CA GLY A 42 -14.94 44.82 16.34
C GLY A 42 -16.42 44.51 16.46
N GLY A 43 -17.01 44.87 17.60
CA GLY A 43 -18.40 44.59 17.95
C GLY A 43 -19.41 45.24 17.01
N PHE A 44 -20.53 44.55 16.82
CA PHE A 44 -21.76 45.15 16.32
C PHE A 44 -22.95 44.71 17.19
N SER A 45 -23.76 45.72 17.48
CA SER A 45 -24.84 45.79 18.45
C SER A 45 -25.98 44.80 18.20
N ILE A 46 -26.46 44.19 19.29
CA ILE A 46 -27.65 43.34 19.33
C ILE A 46 -28.89 44.23 19.34
N ALA A 47 -29.49 44.46 18.17
CA ALA A 47 -30.86 44.98 18.08
C ALA A 47 -31.82 43.79 18.00
N ARG A 48 -32.55 43.57 19.10
CA ARG A 48 -33.68 42.64 19.18
C ARG A 48 -34.79 43.09 18.23
N PHE A 49 -35.08 42.29 17.20
CA PHE A 49 -36.36 42.36 16.51
C PHE A 49 -37.11 41.05 16.69
N SER A 50 -38.22 41.16 17.41
CA SER A 50 -39.24 40.14 17.58
C SER A 50 -39.95 39.92 16.25
N VAL A 51 -40.13 38.67 15.84
CA VAL A 51 -41.02 38.33 14.72
C VAL A 51 -42.01 37.28 15.23
N ALA A 52 -43.20 37.80 15.57
CA ALA A 52 -44.42 37.03 15.69
C ALA A 52 -44.78 36.41 14.32
N GLY A 53 -45.43 35.26 14.38
CA GLY A 53 -45.59 34.35 13.26
C GLY A 53 -46.31 34.88 12.03
N VAL A 54 -45.99 34.25 10.91
CA VAL A 54 -46.86 34.12 9.75
C VAL A 54 -46.74 32.67 9.29
N ALA A 55 -47.84 31.95 9.38
CA ALA A 55 -48.02 30.66 8.73
C ALA A 55 -48.27 30.88 7.23
N ALA A 56 -47.72 30.04 6.36
CA ALA A 56 -48.42 29.51 5.18
C ALA A 56 -47.56 28.52 4.38
N ALA A 57 -48.27 27.52 3.88
CA ALA A 57 -48.07 26.81 2.62
C ALA A 57 -46.94 25.78 2.55
N GLY A 58 -47.38 24.51 2.48
CA GLY A 58 -46.54 23.37 2.20
C GLY A 58 -46.04 23.34 0.76
N LEU A 59 -44.96 22.60 0.58
CA LEU A 59 -44.53 22.10 -0.71
C LEU A 59 -44.05 20.65 -0.50
N ALA A 60 -44.77 19.74 -1.15
CA ALA A 60 -44.45 18.32 -1.20
C ALA A 60 -43.07 18.14 -1.88
N ALA A 61 -42.12 17.55 -1.16
CA ALA A 61 -40.86 17.10 -1.75
C ALA A 61 -41.08 15.70 -2.33
N ALA A 62 -41.47 15.67 -3.61
CA ALA A 62 -41.43 14.49 -4.45
C ALA A 62 -40.01 13.90 -4.51
N GLY A 63 -39.94 12.57 -4.50
CA GLY A 63 -38.71 11.80 -4.34
C GLY A 63 -37.66 12.03 -5.41
N GLN A 64 -36.41 12.08 -4.97
CA GLN A 64 -35.24 11.86 -5.83
C GLN A 64 -34.95 10.36 -5.89
N ALA A 65 -35.69 9.66 -6.75
CA ALA A 65 -35.21 8.41 -7.30
C ALA A 65 -33.93 8.74 -8.10
N ARG A 66 -32.78 8.26 -7.62
CA ARG A 66 -31.49 8.43 -8.32
C ARG A 66 -31.57 7.70 -9.66
N PHE A 67 -31.69 8.45 -10.74
CA PHE A 67 -31.53 7.96 -12.10
C PHE A 67 -30.10 7.42 -12.29
N SER A 68 -29.91 6.11 -12.15
CA SER A 68 -28.80 5.44 -12.83
C SER A 68 -29.19 5.28 -14.29
N LYS A 69 -28.38 5.82 -15.22
CA LYS A 69 -28.67 5.76 -16.66
C LYS A 69 -28.84 4.29 -17.09
N PRO A 70 -29.94 3.93 -17.78
CA PRO A 70 -30.24 2.54 -18.18
C PRO A 70 -29.16 1.87 -19.06
N SER A 71 -28.30 2.65 -19.74
CA SER A 71 -27.35 2.09 -20.70
C SER A 71 -26.14 1.41 -20.05
N GLN A 72 -25.61 1.94 -18.93
CA GLN A 72 -24.47 1.33 -18.24
C GLN A 72 -24.89 0.02 -17.55
N ARG A 73 -26.11 -0.02 -17.00
CA ARG A 73 -26.64 -1.21 -16.33
C ARG A 73 -26.80 -2.39 -17.30
N LYS A 74 -27.32 -2.14 -18.50
CA LYS A 74 -27.55 -3.18 -19.52
C LYS A 74 -26.26 -3.76 -20.10
N VAL A 75 -25.21 -2.94 -20.26
CA VAL A 75 -23.88 -3.42 -20.67
C VAL A 75 -23.24 -4.27 -19.56
N MET A 76 -23.30 -3.81 -18.31
CA MET A 76 -22.68 -4.51 -17.18
C MET A 76 -23.36 -5.86 -16.86
N THR A 77 -24.70 -5.92 -16.93
CA THR A 77 -25.46 -7.17 -16.68
C THR A 77 -25.17 -8.26 -17.71
N ALA A 78 -24.89 -7.90 -18.97
CA ALA A 78 -24.57 -8.87 -20.01
C ALA A 78 -23.18 -9.49 -19.86
N MET A 79 -22.22 -8.80 -19.21
CA MET A 79 -20.88 -9.33 -18.95
C MET A 79 -20.84 -10.25 -17.73
N CYS A 80 -21.67 -10.02 -16.71
CA CYS A 80 -21.71 -10.82 -15.48
C CYS A 80 -22.36 -12.21 -15.62
N ALA A 81 -23.07 -12.50 -16.71
CA ALA A 81 -23.89 -13.72 -16.86
C ALA A 81 -23.11 -14.97 -17.33
N LYS A 82 -21.80 -14.88 -17.59
CA LYS A 82 -20.95 -16.01 -17.96
C LYS A 82 -20.02 -16.39 -16.80
N GLY A 83 -20.55 -17.11 -15.81
CA GLY A 83 -19.80 -17.56 -14.63
C GLY A 83 -19.63 -19.07 -14.59
N GLY A 84 -18.87 -19.64 -15.54
CA GLY A 84 -18.09 -20.85 -15.30
C GLY A 84 -16.69 -20.47 -14.78
N ASP A 85 -15.78 -21.43 -14.59
CA ASP A 85 -14.36 -21.25 -14.22
C ASP A 85 -13.58 -20.24 -15.11
N ASP A 86 -14.16 -19.82 -16.24
CA ASP A 86 -13.59 -18.89 -17.23
C ASP A 86 -13.70 -17.39 -16.90
N SER A 87 -13.93 -16.99 -15.64
CA SER A 87 -13.85 -15.56 -15.27
C SER A 87 -12.41 -15.05 -15.37
N MET A 88 -12.22 -13.81 -15.84
CA MET A 88 -10.90 -13.19 -15.93
C MET A 88 -10.16 -13.27 -14.58
N LYS A 89 -8.95 -13.85 -14.58
CA LYS A 89 -8.05 -13.96 -13.41
C LYS A 89 -6.97 -12.87 -13.42
N VAL A 90 -6.94 -12.00 -12.41
CA VAL A 90 -5.95 -10.92 -12.24
C VAL A 90 -4.99 -11.17 -11.09
N ALA A 91 -3.79 -10.59 -11.17
CA ALA A 91 -2.94 -10.35 -10.00
C ALA A 91 -2.62 -8.86 -9.89
N TYR A 92 -2.55 -8.34 -8.66
CA TYR A 92 -2.22 -6.93 -8.40
C TYR A 92 -0.80 -6.78 -7.85
N VAL A 93 -0.11 -5.76 -8.33
CA VAL A 93 1.22 -5.35 -7.82
C VAL A 93 1.14 -3.93 -7.31
N PHE A 94 1.19 -3.75 -6.00
CA PHE A 94 1.11 -2.45 -5.32
C PHE A 94 2.50 -1.82 -5.24
N ALA A 95 2.84 -1.01 -6.24
CA ALA A 95 4.18 -0.41 -6.40
C ALA A 95 4.17 1.12 -6.28
N THR A 96 3.03 1.78 -6.49
CA THR A 96 2.93 3.22 -6.30
C THR A 96 2.54 3.58 -4.86
N ASN A 97 2.88 4.81 -4.48
CA ASN A 97 2.55 5.34 -3.17
C ASN A 97 1.03 5.34 -2.93
N MET A 98 0.62 5.01 -1.70
CA MET A 98 -0.77 4.98 -1.23
C MET A 98 -1.68 3.98 -1.98
N SER A 99 -1.13 3.07 -2.78
CA SER A 99 -1.94 2.13 -3.55
C SER A 99 -2.68 1.14 -2.65
N SER A 100 -2.10 0.74 -1.51
CA SER A 100 -2.77 -0.12 -0.53
C SER A 100 -3.86 0.60 0.30
N THR A 101 -3.64 1.87 0.64
CA THR A 101 -4.57 2.64 1.47
C THR A 101 -5.73 3.27 0.69
N PHE A 102 -5.52 3.54 -0.60
CA PHE A 102 -6.54 4.15 -1.46
C PHE A 102 -7.17 3.11 -2.40
N LYS A 103 -6.43 2.67 -3.42
CA LYS A 103 -6.97 1.80 -4.48
C LYS A 103 -7.43 0.45 -3.92
N LEU A 104 -6.64 -0.17 -3.06
CA LEU A 104 -7.03 -1.41 -2.40
C LEU A 104 -8.14 -1.20 -1.38
N ALA A 105 -7.87 -0.43 -0.32
CA ALA A 105 -8.78 -0.35 0.83
C ALA A 105 -10.15 0.25 0.50
N GLN A 106 -10.22 1.23 -0.42
CA GLN A 106 -11.46 1.97 -0.71
C GLN A 106 -12.15 1.51 -2.00
N MET A 107 -11.47 0.77 -2.89
CA MET A 107 -12.05 0.35 -4.17
C MET A 107 -12.04 -1.19 -4.33
N ILE A 108 -10.87 -1.81 -4.40
CA ILE A 108 -10.74 -3.24 -4.75
C ILE A 108 -11.31 -4.13 -3.65
N LEU A 109 -10.91 -3.93 -2.39
CA LEU A 109 -11.33 -4.79 -1.28
C LEU A 109 -12.86 -4.76 -1.07
N PRO A 110 -13.53 -3.60 -0.99
CA PRO A 110 -15.00 -3.56 -0.90
C PRO A 110 -15.72 -4.22 -2.09
N GLN A 111 -15.14 -4.16 -3.29
CA GLN A 111 -15.72 -4.81 -4.47
C GLN A 111 -15.61 -6.34 -4.42
N ILE A 112 -14.49 -6.86 -3.89
CA ILE A 112 -14.33 -8.31 -3.69
C ILE A 112 -15.28 -8.79 -2.60
N GLU A 113 -15.36 -8.08 -1.46
CA GLU A 113 -16.26 -8.42 -0.36
C GLU A 113 -17.73 -8.41 -0.77
N SER A 114 -18.13 -7.51 -1.66
CA SER A 114 -19.50 -7.42 -2.18
C SER A 114 -19.75 -8.30 -3.41
N GLY A 115 -18.75 -9.05 -3.87
CA GLY A 115 -18.86 -9.95 -5.01
C GLY A 115 -19.10 -9.26 -6.36
N ASN A 116 -18.79 -7.96 -6.48
CA ASN A 116 -19.03 -7.17 -7.70
C ASN A 116 -17.74 -6.69 -8.40
N HIS A 117 -16.59 -7.23 -8.02
CA HIS A 117 -15.29 -6.87 -8.62
C HIS A 117 -15.18 -7.22 -10.12
N GLY A 118 -15.87 -8.27 -10.57
CA GLY A 118 -15.93 -8.66 -11.99
C GLY A 118 -14.72 -9.45 -12.51
N ALA A 119 -13.70 -9.65 -11.68
CA ALA A 119 -12.55 -10.52 -11.94
C ALA A 119 -12.22 -11.36 -10.71
N LYS A 120 -11.65 -12.54 -10.92
CA LYS A 120 -11.10 -13.37 -9.83
C LYS A 120 -9.68 -12.92 -9.55
N VAL A 121 -9.40 -12.52 -8.31
CA VAL A 121 -8.03 -12.14 -7.92
C VAL A 121 -7.28 -13.40 -7.52
N ALA A 122 -6.17 -13.69 -8.20
CA ALA A 122 -5.29 -14.82 -7.88
C ALA A 122 -4.25 -14.45 -6.81
N GLY A 123 -3.78 -13.21 -6.82
CA GLY A 123 -2.78 -12.78 -5.86
C GLY A 123 -2.53 -11.27 -5.83
N MET A 124 -1.86 -10.84 -4.76
CA MET A 124 -1.48 -9.45 -4.50
C MET A 124 -0.04 -9.40 -3.97
N MET A 125 0.80 -8.59 -4.60
CA MET A 125 2.18 -8.31 -4.19
C MET A 125 2.32 -6.87 -3.71
N PHE A 126 2.99 -6.66 -2.58
CA PHE A 126 3.13 -5.35 -1.95
C PHE A 126 4.58 -4.91 -1.85
N PHE A 127 4.86 -3.70 -2.32
CA PHE A 127 6.18 -3.05 -2.27
C PHE A 127 6.18 -1.82 -1.37
N ASP A 128 7.38 -1.46 -0.92
CA ASP A 128 7.67 -0.28 -0.10
C ASP A 128 6.73 -0.16 1.11
N ASP A 129 6.12 1.00 1.31
CA ASP A 129 5.24 1.27 2.46
C ASP A 129 3.86 0.65 2.29
N ASN A 130 3.51 0.14 1.10
CA ASN A 130 2.22 -0.51 0.91
C ASN A 130 2.08 -1.78 1.78
N ILE A 131 3.19 -2.38 2.22
CA ILE A 131 3.19 -3.56 3.10
C ILE A 131 2.64 -3.27 4.49
N PHE A 132 2.59 -2.01 4.94
CA PHE A 132 2.13 -1.69 6.30
C PHE A 132 0.67 -2.06 6.53
N CYS A 133 -0.16 -2.06 5.49
CA CYS A 133 -1.53 -2.52 5.61
C CYS A 133 -1.63 -4.02 5.90
N LEU A 134 -0.56 -4.80 5.71
CA LEU A 134 -0.52 -6.24 5.99
C LEU A 134 -0.04 -6.55 7.41
N LYS A 135 0.26 -5.52 8.21
CA LYS A 135 0.68 -5.70 9.60
C LYS A 135 -0.47 -6.27 10.42
N LYS A 136 -0.15 -7.22 11.29
CA LYS A 136 -1.12 -7.81 12.22
C LYS A 136 -1.83 -6.73 13.03
N GLY A 137 -3.16 -6.80 13.06
CA GLY A 137 -4.03 -5.82 13.70
C GLY A 137 -4.39 -4.61 12.83
N ASP A 138 -3.89 -4.50 11.60
CA ASP A 138 -4.35 -3.47 10.66
C ASP A 138 -5.76 -3.78 10.14
N PRO A 139 -6.73 -2.86 10.22
CA PRO A 139 -8.12 -3.14 9.85
C PRO A 139 -8.30 -3.49 8.36
N VAL A 140 -7.45 -2.99 7.46
CA VAL A 140 -7.49 -3.35 6.04
C VAL A 140 -6.85 -4.72 5.84
N GLY A 141 -5.70 -4.95 6.48
CA GLY A 141 -4.98 -6.23 6.43
C GLY A 141 -5.80 -7.41 6.90
N GLU A 142 -6.46 -7.30 8.05
CA GLU A 142 -7.28 -8.38 8.62
C GLU A 142 -8.47 -8.74 7.72
N ARG A 143 -9.12 -7.74 7.13
CA ARG A 143 -10.19 -7.95 6.15
C ARG A 143 -9.67 -8.64 4.89
N LEU A 144 -8.54 -8.16 4.37
CA LEU A 144 -7.92 -8.73 3.19
C LEU A 144 -7.48 -10.19 3.41
N ALA A 145 -6.88 -10.49 4.57
CA ALA A 145 -6.44 -11.83 4.95
C ALA A 145 -7.62 -12.82 4.99
N LYS A 146 -8.76 -12.40 5.55
CA LYS A 146 -9.99 -13.19 5.56
C LYS A 146 -10.46 -13.50 4.14
N VAL A 147 -10.60 -12.48 3.31
CA VAL A 147 -11.04 -12.62 1.91
C VAL A 147 -10.07 -13.47 1.10
N ALA A 148 -8.77 -13.32 1.34
CA ALA A 148 -7.74 -14.12 0.68
C ALA A 148 -7.84 -15.60 1.04
N LYS A 149 -8.07 -15.92 2.32
CA LYS A 149 -8.29 -17.29 2.76
C LYS A 149 -9.54 -17.92 2.15
N GLU A 150 -10.64 -17.16 2.07
CA GLU A 150 -11.91 -17.64 1.50
C GLU A 150 -11.82 -17.89 0.00
N ASN A 151 -11.08 -17.05 -0.72
CA ASN A 151 -10.98 -17.09 -2.19
C ASN A 151 -9.73 -17.79 -2.72
N GLY A 152 -8.83 -18.26 -1.84
CA GLY A 152 -7.56 -18.88 -2.20
C GLY A 152 -6.59 -17.90 -2.88
N MET A 153 -6.53 -16.66 -2.40
CA MET A 153 -5.67 -15.61 -2.95
C MET A 153 -4.29 -15.63 -2.30
N LEU A 154 -3.25 -15.44 -3.10
CA LEU A 154 -1.91 -15.17 -2.61
C LEU A 154 -1.81 -13.75 -2.06
N LEU A 155 -1.35 -13.59 -0.82
CA LEU A 155 -0.89 -12.30 -0.29
C LEU A 155 0.62 -12.36 -0.05
N MET A 156 1.38 -11.49 -0.71
CA MET A 156 2.83 -11.48 -0.61
C MET A 156 3.38 -10.08 -0.33
N ALA A 157 4.19 -9.94 0.70
CA ALA A 157 5.01 -8.76 0.95
C ALA A 157 6.43 -8.96 0.41
N CYS A 158 7.03 -7.90 -0.16
CA CYS A 158 8.40 -7.95 -0.64
C CYS A 158 9.40 -8.20 0.51
N ASP A 159 10.27 -9.22 0.36
CA ASP A 159 11.34 -9.60 1.30
C ASP A 159 12.10 -8.40 1.87
N GLN A 160 12.78 -7.67 0.99
CA GLN A 160 13.60 -6.53 1.41
C GLN A 160 12.77 -5.38 1.97
N CYS A 161 11.52 -5.21 1.53
CA CYS A 161 10.65 -4.18 2.10
C CYS A 161 10.23 -4.54 3.52
N ALA A 162 9.91 -5.82 3.77
CA ALA A 162 9.52 -6.35 5.07
C ALA A 162 10.70 -6.35 6.04
N ILE A 163 11.88 -6.80 5.63
CA ILE A 163 13.10 -6.80 6.46
C ILE A 163 13.45 -5.36 6.89
N ARG A 164 13.51 -4.41 5.94
CA ARG A 164 13.81 -2.99 6.24
C ARG A 164 12.81 -2.34 7.20
N ARG A 165 11.59 -2.87 7.28
CA ARG A 165 10.49 -2.37 8.13
C ARG A 165 10.25 -3.24 9.37
N ASN A 166 11.13 -4.21 9.64
CA ASN A 166 11.02 -5.14 10.77
C ASN A 166 9.69 -5.94 10.77
N LEU A 167 9.22 -6.31 9.58
CA LEU A 167 8.03 -7.14 9.33
C LEU A 167 8.39 -8.55 8.77
N ALA A 168 9.67 -8.92 8.82
CA ALA A 168 10.13 -10.25 8.47
C ALA A 168 11.36 -10.64 9.30
N ASN A 169 11.60 -11.94 9.46
CA ASN A 169 12.87 -12.49 9.93
C ASN A 169 13.70 -12.97 8.73
N GLY A 170 14.94 -12.53 8.67
CA GLY A 170 15.89 -12.85 7.60
C GLY A 170 16.91 -11.73 7.44
N THR A 171 17.78 -11.86 6.44
CA THR A 171 18.80 -10.86 6.09
C THR A 171 18.61 -10.34 4.67
N MET A 172 19.20 -9.19 4.35
CA MET A 172 19.03 -8.54 3.05
C MET A 172 19.62 -9.36 1.88
N GLU A 173 20.58 -10.24 2.19
CA GLU A 173 21.24 -11.15 1.26
C GLU A 173 20.36 -12.33 0.84
N GLN A 174 19.30 -12.62 1.61
CA GLN A 174 18.34 -13.71 1.34
C GLN A 174 17.20 -13.28 0.39
N CYS A 175 17.30 -12.11 -0.24
CA CYS A 175 16.29 -11.63 -1.18
C CYS A 175 16.07 -12.64 -2.31
N GLY A 176 14.85 -13.15 -2.44
CA GLY A 176 14.48 -14.11 -3.48
C GLY A 176 14.96 -15.54 -3.27
N SER A 177 15.60 -15.86 -2.15
CA SER A 177 15.89 -17.27 -1.78
C SER A 177 14.62 -18.02 -1.35
N GLY A 178 13.61 -17.30 -0.87
CA GLY A 178 12.41 -17.91 -0.27
C GLY A 178 12.60 -18.36 1.19
N GLU A 179 13.73 -18.01 1.80
CA GLU A 179 14.05 -18.36 3.20
C GLU A 179 13.54 -17.31 4.21
N VAL A 180 13.20 -16.11 3.74
CA VAL A 180 12.70 -15.02 4.58
C VAL A 180 11.31 -15.37 5.10
N THR A 181 11.11 -15.24 6.41
CA THR A 181 9.83 -15.59 7.05
C THR A 181 9.06 -14.36 7.52
N PRO A 182 7.72 -14.35 7.41
CA PRO A 182 6.90 -13.24 7.88
C PRO A 182 7.02 -13.03 9.40
N LYS A 183 7.00 -11.77 9.82
CA LYS A 183 6.98 -11.37 11.24
C LYS A 183 5.95 -10.26 11.42
N ASP A 184 5.06 -10.42 12.40
CA ASP A 184 4.02 -9.42 12.72
C ASP A 184 3.12 -9.03 11.52
N LEU A 185 2.92 -9.95 10.58
CA LEU A 185 1.98 -9.81 9.45
C LEU A 185 0.67 -10.56 9.72
N CYS A 186 -0.40 -10.18 9.02
CA CYS A 186 -1.70 -10.85 9.07
C CYS A 186 -1.59 -12.32 8.62
N ASP A 187 -2.54 -13.13 9.08
CA ASP A 187 -2.54 -14.57 8.82
C ASP A 187 -2.61 -14.87 7.31
N GLY A 188 -1.79 -15.81 6.85
CA GLY A 188 -1.73 -16.20 5.43
C GLY A 188 -0.93 -15.25 4.53
N VAL A 189 -0.40 -14.15 5.06
CA VAL A 189 0.54 -13.29 4.34
C VAL A 189 1.90 -13.97 4.29
N MET A 190 2.44 -14.11 3.09
CA MET A 190 3.80 -14.61 2.86
C MET A 190 4.75 -13.45 2.60
N VAL A 191 6.04 -13.71 2.80
CA VAL A 191 7.11 -12.81 2.41
C VAL A 191 7.88 -13.49 1.27
N GLY A 192 8.05 -12.77 0.16
CA GLY A 192 8.72 -13.30 -1.02
C GLY A 192 9.29 -12.22 -1.93
N CYS A 193 9.98 -12.65 -2.97
CA CYS A 193 10.41 -11.80 -4.06
C CYS A 193 9.81 -12.27 -5.40
N PHE A 194 10.26 -11.69 -6.51
CA PHE A 194 9.75 -12.01 -7.84
C PHE A 194 9.79 -13.50 -8.21
N PRO A 195 10.84 -14.29 -7.89
CA PRO A 195 10.85 -15.72 -8.22
C PRO A 195 9.68 -16.48 -7.57
N GLN A 196 9.39 -16.22 -6.29
CA GLN A 196 8.29 -16.83 -5.56
C GLN A 196 6.94 -16.35 -6.08
N LEU A 197 6.83 -15.05 -6.43
CA LEU A 197 5.64 -14.50 -7.06
C LEU A 197 5.36 -15.18 -8.40
N TYR A 198 6.36 -15.33 -9.26
CA TYR A 198 6.18 -15.95 -10.58
C TYR A 198 5.84 -17.44 -10.48
N ALA A 199 6.45 -18.17 -9.56
CA ALA A 199 6.09 -19.56 -9.30
C ALA A 199 4.61 -19.68 -8.89
N ALA A 200 4.18 -18.88 -7.91
CA ALA A 200 2.81 -18.94 -7.41
C ALA A 200 1.76 -18.46 -8.43
N LEU A 201 2.04 -17.39 -9.19
CA LEU A 201 1.10 -16.88 -10.20
C LEU A 201 1.07 -17.74 -11.47
N GLY A 202 2.18 -18.40 -11.81
CA GLY A 202 2.26 -19.31 -12.95
C GLY A 202 1.32 -20.50 -12.80
N GLU A 203 1.25 -21.09 -11.61
CA GLU A 203 0.33 -22.18 -11.28
C GLU A 203 -1.14 -21.72 -11.25
N ALA A 204 -1.38 -20.46 -10.84
CA ALA A 204 -2.73 -19.92 -10.71
C ALA A 204 -3.42 -19.57 -12.05
N GLY A 205 -2.69 -19.56 -13.17
CA GLY A 205 -3.24 -19.26 -14.49
C GLY A 205 -3.73 -17.82 -14.63
N VAL A 206 -2.93 -16.85 -14.18
CA VAL A 206 -3.27 -15.42 -14.25
C VAL A 206 -3.28 -14.92 -15.70
N HIS A 207 -4.34 -14.22 -16.08
CA HIS A 207 -4.49 -13.64 -17.42
C HIS A 207 -3.85 -12.25 -17.53
N GLN A 208 -3.85 -11.47 -16.45
CA GLN A 208 -3.25 -10.14 -16.42
C GLN A 208 -2.66 -9.79 -15.06
N VAL A 209 -1.51 -9.14 -15.09
CA VAL A 209 -0.90 -8.51 -13.92
C VAL A 209 -1.12 -7.00 -14.02
N ILE A 210 -1.73 -6.41 -12.99
CA ILE A 210 -2.05 -4.98 -12.94
C ILE A 210 -1.17 -4.33 -11.89
N SER A 211 -0.29 -3.43 -12.31
CA SER A 211 0.54 -2.63 -11.41
C SER A 211 -0.20 -1.35 -11.01
N LEU A 212 -0.24 -1.09 -9.70
CA LEU A 212 -1.03 -0.03 -9.08
C LEU A 212 -0.19 0.96 -8.32
#